data_AF-F0SDF8-F1
#
_entry.id   AF-F0SDF8-F1
#
_cell.length_a   1.000
_cell.length_b   1.000
_cell.length_c   1.000
_cell.angle_alpha   90.00
_cell.angle_beta   90.00
_cell.angle_gamma   90.00
#
_symmetry.space_group_name_H-M   'P 1'
#
loop_
_entity.id
_entity.type
_entity.pdbx_description
1 polymer ?
#
loop_
_entity_poly.entity_id
_entity_poly.type
_entity_poly.pdbx_seq_one_letter_code
_entity_poly.pdbx_strand_id
1 'polypeptide(L)'
;MKSIKINLVAIGIGLLSISLTSCEKENTLTLQDFPDISIDPGNNPGKEIIVEPDNGIDRVNSLTKAITENGDGTYILRRGGVYYFEGNNTIRSNVTIKSEDAEEGNLAQLQPLADANGAVSTNMVLIEKNVTLENVYINAVDAATNKVPDRVLVANQPNLTLTLKNCFVDNVRQALFRLNTVGNKVLIDNCTIRNTANSTSPDNGRIVDTRANNQESIVINNSYVYCQTDRIVRFDNSGTAHYALTNNTFFNIGRHIEINYAIDVLIENNIFADCGWKLTSSPGVLWDVAMANEANDPRVKNAKIIIRNNNIFYEPTLSNMLKNYPNFQLRTGLSADAIKMKNDGRFIEENNFSEVLTFDYAPPLPTAYWKLFFDKGGSSSMGDASGLPFAVDEDGKEGIVFGKTYTFNYPANTISAIASTTGGPIGARLK
;
A
#
# COMPACT_ATOMS: atom_id res chain seq x y z
N MET A 1 60.11 -20.37 65.04
CA MET A 1 59.12 -20.62 66.11
C MET A 1 57.73 -20.66 65.51
N LYS A 2 57.02 -21.76 65.78
CA LYS A 2 55.56 -21.96 65.84
C LYS A 2 54.67 -21.49 64.67
N SER A 3 54.06 -22.50 64.05
CA SER A 3 52.79 -22.47 63.33
C SER A 3 51.64 -21.91 64.16
N ILE A 4 50.68 -21.25 63.51
CA ILE A 4 49.24 -21.44 63.79
C ILE A 4 48.51 -21.44 62.43
N LYS A 5 47.84 -22.56 62.14
CA LYS A 5 46.71 -22.68 61.19
C LYS A 5 45.40 -22.54 61.99
N ILE A 6 44.33 -22.11 61.32
CA ILE A 6 42.91 -22.56 61.36
C ILE A 6 42.11 -21.49 60.56
N ASN A 7 41.74 -21.74 59.30
CA ASN A 7 40.50 -22.36 58.78
C ASN A 7 39.19 -21.67 59.24
N LEU A 8 38.44 -21.06 58.30
CA LEU A 8 37.10 -21.51 57.88
C LEU A 8 36.47 -20.56 56.81
N VAL A 9 36.03 -21.16 55.69
CA VAL A 9 34.71 -21.04 55.01
C VAL A 9 34.16 -19.66 54.61
N ALA A 10 33.99 -19.44 53.29
CA ALA A 10 32.74 -19.00 52.64
C ALA A 10 32.96 -18.88 51.10
N ILE A 11 32.33 -19.72 50.28
CA ILE A 11 31.17 -19.40 49.38
C ILE A 11 31.54 -18.35 48.30
N GLY A 12 31.51 -18.60 46.99
CA GLY A 12 31.04 -19.75 46.24
C GLY A 12 31.36 -19.60 44.75
N ILE A 13 31.69 -20.73 44.12
CA ILE A 13 31.50 -20.95 42.67
C ILE A 13 30.12 -21.58 42.57
N GLY A 14 29.20 -20.90 41.89
CA GLY A 14 27.82 -21.34 41.76
C GLY A 14 27.20 -20.74 40.51
N LEU A 15 27.47 -21.42 39.39
CA LEU A 15 26.61 -21.61 38.24
C LEU A 15 25.51 -20.56 38.01
N LEU A 16 25.70 -19.84 36.91
CA LEU A 16 24.67 -19.20 36.10
C LEU A 16 23.37 -20.02 36.17
N SER A 17 22.43 -19.56 36.99
CA SER A 17 21.08 -20.08 37.00
C SER A 17 20.42 -19.61 35.71
N ILE A 18 20.40 -20.51 34.73
CA ILE A 18 19.48 -20.48 33.60
C ILE A 18 18.09 -20.49 34.22
N SER A 19 17.54 -19.30 34.40
CA SER A 19 16.14 -19.12 34.74
C SER A 19 15.36 -19.44 33.47
N LEU A 20 14.93 -20.70 33.39
CA LEU A 20 13.74 -21.08 32.64
C LEU A 20 12.55 -20.37 33.30
N THR A 21 12.35 -19.10 32.97
CA THR A 21 11.00 -18.55 32.92
C THR A 21 10.51 -18.81 31.51
N SER A 22 9.59 -19.76 31.42
CA SER A 22 8.58 -19.82 30.39
C SER A 22 7.90 -18.44 30.32
N CYS A 23 8.48 -17.49 29.58
CA CYS A 23 7.69 -16.41 29.02
C CYS A 23 6.80 -17.10 27.99
N GLU A 24 5.50 -17.12 28.29
CA GLU A 24 4.49 -17.14 27.24
C GLU A 24 5.02 -16.26 26.10
N LYS A 25 5.08 -16.79 24.88
CA LYS A 25 5.30 -15.94 23.70
C LYS A 25 4.23 -14.85 23.82
N GLU A 26 4.61 -13.65 24.28
CA GLU A 26 3.71 -12.52 24.29
C GLU A 26 3.15 -12.44 22.88
N ASN A 27 1.83 -12.41 22.81
CA ASN A 27 0.99 -12.47 21.64
C ASN A 27 1.34 -11.33 20.65
N THR A 28 2.50 -11.38 20.02
CA THR A 28 3.04 -10.34 19.17
C THR A 28 3.01 -10.85 17.75
N LEU A 29 2.06 -10.36 16.95
CA LEU A 29 2.13 -10.53 15.50
C LEU A 29 3.26 -9.65 14.97
N THR A 30 4.04 -10.20 14.07
CA THR A 30 5.13 -9.55 13.33
C THR A 30 4.93 -9.79 11.84
N LEU A 31 5.62 -9.05 10.97
CA LEU A 31 5.51 -9.27 9.53
C LEU A 31 5.88 -10.72 9.12
N GLN A 32 6.77 -11.38 9.87
CA GLN A 32 7.18 -12.77 9.64
C GLN A 32 6.05 -13.79 9.92
N ASP A 33 5.01 -13.42 10.67
CA ASP A 33 3.85 -14.28 10.93
C ASP A 33 2.83 -14.26 9.79
N PHE A 34 2.93 -13.29 8.88
CA PHE A 34 2.12 -13.24 7.67
C PHE A 34 2.75 -14.23 6.70
N PRO A 35 1.94 -15.08 6.02
CA PRO A 35 2.46 -16.13 5.16
C PRO A 35 3.47 -15.48 4.22
N ASP A 36 4.73 -15.92 4.35
CA ASP A 36 5.81 -15.49 3.50
C ASP A 36 5.23 -15.41 2.09
N ILE A 37 5.28 -14.21 1.48
CA ILE A 37 5.47 -14.13 0.03
C ILE A 37 6.92 -14.58 -0.20
N SER A 38 7.20 -15.81 0.22
CA SER A 38 8.18 -16.68 -0.38
C SER A 38 7.78 -16.59 -1.83
N ILE A 39 8.67 -15.93 -2.57
CA ILE A 39 8.89 -16.24 -3.95
C ILE A 39 9.01 -17.77 -3.89
N ASP A 40 7.93 -18.51 -4.14
CA ASP A 40 8.15 -19.83 -4.67
C ASP A 40 8.89 -19.50 -5.95
N PRO A 41 10.21 -19.76 -6.01
CA PRO A 41 10.95 -19.42 -7.20
C PRO A 41 10.27 -20.07 -8.39
N GLY A 42 9.46 -21.14 -8.23
CA GLY A 42 8.34 -21.60 -9.05
C GLY A 42 8.68 -21.83 -10.52
N ASN A 43 9.19 -20.80 -11.15
CA ASN A 43 10.23 -20.85 -12.15
C ASN A 43 11.52 -21.48 -11.56
N ASN A 44 11.67 -22.80 -11.72
CA ASN A 44 12.94 -23.38 -12.20
C ASN A 44 13.65 -22.35 -13.08
N PRO A 45 14.97 -22.05 -12.92
CA PRO A 45 15.65 -20.89 -13.50
C PRO A 45 15.06 -20.57 -14.86
N GLY A 46 14.10 -19.64 -14.84
CA GLY A 46 13.12 -19.53 -15.90
C GLY A 46 13.81 -19.08 -17.15
N LYS A 47 13.22 -19.38 -18.31
CA LYS A 47 13.60 -18.71 -19.54
C LYS A 47 13.53 -17.20 -19.27
N GLU A 48 14.66 -16.52 -19.42
CA GLU A 48 14.72 -15.06 -19.44
C GLU A 48 14.46 -14.60 -20.87
N ILE A 49 13.49 -13.70 -21.02
CA ILE A 49 13.11 -13.14 -22.31
C ILE A 49 13.32 -11.64 -22.23
N ILE A 50 14.27 -11.15 -23.02
CA ILE A 50 14.41 -9.71 -23.24
C ILE A 50 13.28 -9.26 -24.16
N VAL A 51 12.53 -8.25 -23.72
CA VAL A 51 11.44 -7.67 -24.50
C VAL A 51 11.88 -6.31 -25.01
N GLU A 52 11.91 -6.14 -26.33
CA GLU A 52 12.19 -4.84 -26.93
C GLU A 52 11.01 -3.87 -26.72
N PRO A 53 11.27 -2.58 -26.44
CA PRO A 53 10.25 -1.61 -26.07
C PRO A 53 9.33 -1.29 -27.25
N ASP A 54 8.07 -0.97 -27.01
CA ASP A 54 7.16 -0.52 -28.06
C ASP A 54 7.57 0.85 -28.62
N ASN A 55 7.13 1.15 -29.86
CA ASN A 55 7.29 2.48 -30.46
C ASN A 55 5.96 3.19 -30.73
N GLY A 56 4.83 2.53 -30.42
CA GLY A 56 3.50 3.13 -30.53
C GLY A 56 2.97 3.25 -31.97
N ILE A 57 3.69 2.71 -32.96
CA ILE A 57 3.32 2.80 -34.38
C ILE A 57 3.20 1.41 -35.00
N ASP A 58 4.32 0.72 -35.20
CA ASP A 58 4.36 -0.63 -35.79
C ASP A 58 4.66 -1.72 -34.75
N ARG A 59 5.13 -1.31 -33.56
CA ARG A 59 5.37 -2.18 -32.41
C ARG A 59 4.58 -1.68 -31.21
N VAL A 60 3.54 -2.45 -30.89
CA VAL A 60 2.61 -2.26 -29.78
C VAL A 60 2.35 -3.63 -29.15
N ASN A 61 2.08 -3.67 -27.84
CA ASN A 61 1.79 -4.88 -27.08
C ASN A 61 2.97 -5.88 -27.08
N SER A 62 4.22 -5.41 -27.15
CA SER A 62 5.40 -6.30 -27.23
C SER A 62 5.51 -7.23 -26.02
N LEU A 63 5.23 -6.72 -24.82
CA LEU A 63 5.28 -7.52 -23.61
C LEU A 63 4.24 -8.65 -23.63
N THR A 64 2.99 -8.35 -23.96
CA THR A 64 1.91 -9.35 -23.94
C THR A 64 2.06 -10.37 -25.07
N LYS A 65 2.59 -9.96 -26.22
CA LYS A 65 3.02 -10.88 -27.30
C LYS A 65 4.13 -11.80 -26.83
N ALA A 66 5.20 -11.26 -26.24
CA ALA A 66 6.30 -12.06 -25.70
C ALA A 66 5.80 -13.08 -24.66
N ILE A 67 4.91 -12.67 -23.76
CA ILE A 67 4.30 -13.59 -22.78
C ILE A 67 3.51 -14.70 -23.46
N THR A 68 2.71 -14.37 -24.47
CA THR A 68 1.90 -15.35 -25.20
C THR A 68 2.77 -16.38 -25.94
N GLU A 69 3.89 -15.94 -26.52
CA GLU A 69 4.79 -16.79 -27.29
C GLU A 69 5.67 -17.69 -26.40
N ASN A 70 6.03 -17.23 -25.20
CA ASN A 70 7.05 -17.86 -24.38
C ASN A 70 6.50 -18.52 -23.11
N GLY A 71 5.29 -18.18 -22.67
CA GLY A 71 4.64 -18.77 -21.51
C GLY A 71 5.20 -18.29 -20.16
N ASP A 72 5.31 -19.19 -19.20
CA ASP A 72 5.83 -18.89 -17.87
C ASP A 72 7.33 -18.51 -17.96
N GLY A 73 7.74 -17.46 -17.22
CA GLY A 73 9.14 -17.01 -17.26
C GLY A 73 9.38 -15.61 -16.71
N THR A 74 10.61 -15.14 -16.91
CA THR A 74 11.06 -13.80 -16.51
C THR A 74 11.23 -12.93 -17.73
N TYR A 75 10.51 -11.81 -17.77
CA TYR A 75 10.50 -10.86 -18.87
C TYR A 75 11.29 -9.62 -18.47
N ILE A 76 12.42 -9.41 -19.14
CA ILE A 76 13.36 -8.34 -18.86
C ILE A 76 13.10 -7.18 -19.83
N LEU A 77 12.73 -6.03 -19.28
CA LEU A 77 12.36 -4.83 -20.01
C LEU A 77 13.54 -3.86 -20.08
N ARG A 78 13.83 -3.32 -21.26
CA ARG A 78 14.89 -2.34 -21.48
C ARG A 78 14.66 -1.08 -20.65
N ARG A 79 15.73 -0.56 -20.02
CA ARG A 79 15.68 0.74 -19.31
C ARG A 79 15.18 1.85 -20.24
N GLY A 80 14.29 2.71 -19.72
CA GLY A 80 13.67 3.80 -20.47
C GLY A 80 12.73 3.36 -21.59
N GLY A 81 12.55 2.04 -21.78
CA GLY A 81 11.61 1.49 -22.74
C GLY A 81 10.17 1.68 -22.28
N VAL A 82 9.27 1.97 -23.22
CA VAL A 82 7.83 2.04 -22.97
C VAL A 82 7.16 0.79 -23.55
N TYR A 83 6.25 0.18 -22.80
CA TYR A 83 5.54 -1.04 -23.16
C TYR A 83 4.05 -0.74 -23.08
N TYR A 84 3.43 -0.69 -24.25
CA TYR A 84 2.05 -0.26 -24.43
C TYR A 84 1.08 -1.41 -24.26
N PHE A 85 -0.05 -1.11 -23.63
CA PHE A 85 -1.21 -1.98 -23.51
C PHE A 85 -2.37 -1.38 -24.33
N GLU A 86 -2.41 -1.71 -25.62
CA GLU A 86 -3.52 -1.36 -26.52
C GLU A 86 -4.59 -2.44 -26.50
N GLY A 87 -5.86 -2.05 -26.37
CA GLY A 87 -6.98 -2.97 -26.36
C GLY A 87 -7.05 -3.84 -25.10
N ASN A 88 -7.58 -5.06 -25.24
CA ASN A 88 -7.77 -5.98 -24.11
C ASN A 88 -6.57 -6.91 -23.97
N ASN A 89 -5.71 -6.60 -23.01
CA ASN A 89 -4.53 -7.40 -22.69
C ASN A 89 -4.81 -8.37 -21.53
N THR A 90 -4.26 -9.58 -21.60
CA THR A 90 -4.39 -10.58 -20.54
C THR A 90 -3.09 -11.34 -20.34
N ILE A 91 -2.62 -11.42 -19.10
CA ILE A 91 -1.48 -12.26 -18.69
C ILE A 91 -2.03 -13.63 -18.24
N ARG A 92 -1.71 -14.68 -19.00
CA ARG A 92 -2.19 -16.06 -18.79
C ARG A 92 -1.10 -17.03 -18.32
N SER A 93 0.05 -16.50 -17.93
CA SER A 93 1.23 -17.24 -17.53
C SER A 93 1.76 -16.72 -16.21
N ASN A 94 2.45 -17.56 -15.46
CA ASN A 94 3.17 -17.15 -14.26
C ASN A 94 4.40 -16.36 -14.69
N VAL A 95 4.43 -15.06 -14.39
CA VAL A 95 5.48 -14.18 -14.91
C VAL A 95 6.09 -13.31 -13.83
N THR A 96 7.40 -13.13 -13.94
CA THR A 96 8.10 -11.99 -13.37
C THR A 96 8.40 -11.02 -14.50
N ILE A 97 8.02 -9.76 -14.35
CA ILE A 97 8.32 -8.69 -15.30
C ILE A 97 9.18 -7.68 -14.57
N LYS A 98 10.42 -7.48 -15.04
CA LYS A 98 11.37 -6.59 -14.40
C LYS A 98 12.06 -5.70 -15.40
N SER A 99 12.45 -4.49 -14.98
CA SER A 99 13.45 -3.75 -15.74
C SER A 99 14.79 -4.48 -15.74
N GLU A 100 15.59 -4.24 -16.78
CA GLU A 100 17.02 -4.55 -16.77
C GLU A 100 17.69 -3.95 -15.54
N ASP A 101 18.63 -4.70 -14.97
CA ASP A 101 19.47 -4.20 -13.88
C ASP A 101 20.46 -3.19 -14.47
N ALA A 102 20.40 -1.94 -14.02
CA ALA A 102 21.28 -0.87 -14.48
C ALA A 102 21.50 0.17 -13.37
N GLU A 103 22.70 0.76 -13.35
CA GLU A 103 23.04 1.85 -12.42
C GLU A 103 22.33 3.17 -12.77
N GLU A 104 22.02 3.38 -14.05
CA GLU A 104 21.43 4.63 -14.57
C GLU A 104 20.28 4.36 -15.57
N GLY A 105 19.57 5.42 -15.95
CA GLY A 105 18.44 5.39 -16.89
C GLY A 105 17.09 5.31 -16.18
N ASN A 106 15.98 5.53 -16.90
CA ASN A 106 14.63 5.44 -16.34
C ASN A 106 14.18 3.97 -16.21
N LEU A 107 13.28 3.68 -15.27
CA LEU A 107 12.60 2.38 -15.21
C LEU A 107 11.87 2.11 -16.54
N ALA A 108 11.72 0.85 -16.91
CA ALA A 108 10.81 0.48 -17.98
C ALA A 108 9.39 0.90 -17.60
N GLN A 109 8.68 1.52 -18.54
CA GLN A 109 7.35 2.07 -18.33
C GLN A 109 6.28 1.16 -18.93
N LEU A 110 5.30 0.77 -18.11
CA LEU A 110 4.07 0.12 -18.51
C LEU A 110 3.00 1.20 -18.68
N GLN A 111 2.38 1.31 -19.87
CA GLN A 111 1.44 2.39 -20.17
C GLN A 111 0.29 1.94 -21.07
N PRO A 112 -0.96 2.38 -20.88
CA PRO A 112 -2.02 2.10 -21.83
C PRO A 112 -1.81 2.87 -23.15
N LEU A 113 -2.36 2.33 -24.24
CA LEU A 113 -2.44 2.99 -25.54
C LEU A 113 -3.85 2.89 -26.12
N ALA A 114 -4.40 4.00 -26.58
CA ALA A 114 -5.70 4.06 -27.22
C ALA A 114 -5.64 3.38 -28.59
N ASP A 115 -6.74 2.73 -28.97
CA ASP A 115 -6.87 2.17 -30.30
C ASP A 115 -6.94 3.27 -31.38
N ALA A 116 -6.98 2.86 -32.65
CA ALA A 116 -7.09 3.78 -33.79
C ALA A 116 -8.31 4.72 -33.76
N ASN A 117 -9.34 4.43 -32.95
CA ASN A 117 -10.51 5.29 -32.75
C ASN A 117 -10.38 6.21 -31.51
N GLY A 118 -9.25 6.17 -30.80
CA GLY A 118 -9.02 6.91 -29.57
C GLY A 118 -9.75 6.31 -28.36
N ALA A 119 -10.15 5.03 -28.42
CA ALA A 119 -10.75 4.33 -27.30
C ALA A 119 -9.67 3.68 -26.43
N VAL A 120 -9.75 3.91 -25.12
CA VAL A 120 -8.90 3.28 -24.11
C VAL A 120 -9.70 2.19 -23.42
N SER A 121 -9.12 0.99 -23.27
CA SER A 121 -9.79 -0.10 -22.57
C SER A 121 -10.07 0.30 -21.12
N THR A 122 -11.19 -0.16 -20.58
CA THR A 122 -11.55 0.12 -19.18
C THR A 122 -10.59 -0.56 -18.20
N ASN A 123 -9.90 -1.62 -18.63
CA ASN A 123 -8.85 -2.30 -17.88
C ASN A 123 -7.53 -2.16 -18.64
N MET A 124 -6.44 -1.81 -17.96
CA MET A 124 -5.11 -1.82 -18.59
C MET A 124 -4.66 -3.26 -18.86
N VAL A 125 -4.71 -4.13 -17.85
CA VAL A 125 -4.37 -5.55 -18.01
C VAL A 125 -5.23 -6.45 -17.11
N LEU A 126 -5.68 -7.56 -17.70
CA LEU A 126 -6.29 -8.67 -16.98
C LEU A 126 -5.23 -9.69 -16.57
N ILE A 127 -5.34 -10.22 -15.36
CA ILE A 127 -4.39 -11.16 -14.78
C ILE A 127 -5.12 -12.46 -14.45
N GLU A 128 -4.68 -13.56 -15.05
CA GLU A 128 -5.25 -14.91 -14.87
C GLU A 128 -4.26 -15.90 -14.23
N LYS A 129 -3.01 -15.46 -13.98
CA LYS A 129 -1.92 -16.23 -13.33
C LYS A 129 -1.07 -15.33 -12.44
N ASN A 130 -0.11 -15.91 -11.72
CA ASN A 130 0.73 -15.16 -10.78
C ASN A 130 1.58 -14.11 -11.52
N VAL A 131 1.65 -12.90 -10.97
CA VAL A 131 2.41 -11.80 -11.56
C VAL A 131 3.26 -11.13 -10.50
N THR A 132 4.54 -10.98 -10.79
CA THR A 132 5.47 -10.14 -10.04
C THR A 132 6.01 -9.04 -10.95
N LEU A 133 5.83 -7.79 -10.54
CA LEU A 133 6.42 -6.61 -11.18
C LEU A 133 7.57 -6.10 -10.31
N GLU A 134 8.76 -5.95 -10.88
CA GLU A 134 9.95 -5.50 -10.15
C GLU A 134 10.67 -4.35 -10.85
N ASN A 135 10.95 -3.27 -10.14
CA ASN A 135 11.68 -2.12 -10.70
C ASN A 135 11.02 -1.56 -11.99
N VAL A 136 9.70 -1.48 -12.07
CA VAL A 136 9.00 -0.89 -13.24
C VAL A 136 8.21 0.36 -12.84
N TYR A 137 7.99 1.24 -13.82
CA TYR A 137 7.08 2.37 -13.70
C TYR A 137 5.74 2.05 -14.36
N ILE A 138 4.64 2.17 -13.64
CA ILE A 138 3.29 2.04 -14.18
C ILE A 138 2.70 3.44 -14.27
N ASN A 139 2.52 3.93 -15.49
CA ASN A 139 1.75 5.15 -15.74
C ASN A 139 0.40 4.76 -16.34
N ALA A 140 -0.69 5.00 -15.61
CA ALA A 140 -2.02 4.69 -16.12
C ALA A 140 -2.57 5.76 -17.07
N VAL A 141 -1.84 6.82 -17.40
CA VAL A 141 -2.27 7.78 -18.45
C VAL A 141 -1.99 7.21 -19.83
N ASP A 142 -3.02 7.19 -20.67
CA ASP A 142 -2.93 6.82 -22.07
C ASP A 142 -2.03 7.78 -22.85
N ALA A 143 -1.04 7.22 -23.55
CA ALA A 143 -0.02 7.99 -24.25
C ALA A 143 -0.55 8.85 -25.41
N ALA A 144 -1.73 8.54 -25.96
CA ALA A 144 -2.27 9.22 -27.13
C ALA A 144 -3.35 10.27 -26.80
N THR A 145 -4.16 10.01 -25.77
CA THR A 145 -5.39 10.76 -25.49
C THR A 145 -5.45 11.35 -24.08
N ASN A 146 -4.46 11.05 -23.22
CA ASN A 146 -4.43 11.40 -21.80
C ASN A 146 -5.63 10.87 -20.99
N LYS A 147 -6.40 9.94 -21.55
CA LYS A 147 -7.45 9.23 -20.81
C LYS A 147 -6.80 8.22 -19.87
N VAL A 148 -7.51 7.84 -18.82
CA VAL A 148 -7.02 6.87 -17.83
C VAL A 148 -7.99 5.68 -17.80
N PRO A 149 -7.52 4.42 -17.92
CA PRO A 149 -8.37 3.26 -17.71
C PRO A 149 -8.89 3.29 -16.28
N ASP A 150 -10.10 2.82 -16.05
CA ASP A 150 -10.62 2.82 -14.68
C ASP A 150 -9.74 1.92 -13.79
N ARG A 151 -9.31 0.76 -14.31
CA ARG A 151 -8.65 -0.28 -13.53
C ARG A 151 -7.33 -0.67 -14.17
N VAL A 152 -6.28 -0.80 -13.36
CA VAL A 152 -4.92 -1.04 -13.86
C VAL A 152 -4.62 -2.54 -13.92
N LEU A 153 -4.51 -3.18 -12.76
CA LEU A 153 -4.18 -4.59 -12.59
C LEU A 153 -5.42 -5.36 -12.09
N VAL A 154 -6.06 -6.13 -12.96
CA VAL A 154 -7.34 -6.79 -12.65
C VAL A 154 -7.17 -8.30 -12.52
N ALA A 155 -7.27 -8.80 -11.29
CA ALA A 155 -7.21 -10.24 -11.01
C ALA A 155 -8.57 -10.90 -11.30
N ASN A 156 -8.57 -11.84 -12.25
CA ASN A 156 -9.78 -12.51 -12.75
C ASN A 156 -9.79 -14.03 -12.51
N GLN A 157 -8.80 -14.56 -11.79
CA GLN A 157 -8.76 -15.97 -11.34
C GLN A 157 -8.56 -16.03 -9.83
N PRO A 158 -9.05 -17.06 -9.13
CA PRO A 158 -8.85 -17.18 -7.69
C PRO A 158 -7.41 -17.60 -7.37
N ASN A 159 -7.00 -17.38 -6.11
CA ASN A 159 -5.73 -17.85 -5.55
C ASN A 159 -4.47 -17.35 -6.28
N LEU A 160 -4.51 -16.13 -6.82
CA LEU A 160 -3.35 -15.51 -7.46
C LEU A 160 -2.42 -14.87 -6.44
N THR A 161 -1.12 -14.94 -6.70
CA THR A 161 -0.10 -14.11 -6.04
C THR A 161 0.25 -12.94 -6.95
N LEU A 162 0.05 -11.72 -6.44
CA LEU A 162 0.25 -10.45 -7.13
C LEU A 162 1.25 -9.60 -6.36
N THR A 163 2.38 -9.27 -6.99
CA THR A 163 3.50 -8.62 -6.30
C THR A 163 3.96 -7.38 -7.05
N LEU A 164 4.13 -6.27 -6.33
CA LEU A 164 4.91 -5.11 -6.74
C LEU A 164 6.13 -4.99 -5.82
N LYS A 165 7.32 -4.90 -6.41
CA LYS A 165 8.56 -4.65 -5.69
C LYS A 165 9.31 -3.50 -6.33
N ASN A 166 9.72 -2.51 -5.55
CA ASN A 166 10.52 -1.39 -6.04
C ASN A 166 9.86 -0.68 -7.24
N CYS A 167 8.53 -0.69 -7.32
CA CYS A 167 7.79 -0.14 -8.43
C CYS A 167 7.41 1.30 -8.14
N PHE A 168 7.23 2.06 -9.22
CA PHE A 168 6.58 3.36 -9.18
C PHE A 168 5.22 3.23 -9.87
N VAL A 169 4.17 3.75 -9.26
CA VAL A 169 2.80 3.71 -9.81
C VAL A 169 2.18 5.09 -9.76
N ASP A 170 1.58 5.49 -10.87
CA ASP A 170 1.02 6.84 -11.03
C ASP A 170 -0.31 6.83 -11.78
N ASN A 171 -1.12 7.87 -11.53
CA ASN A 171 -2.34 8.23 -12.25
C ASN A 171 -3.44 7.17 -12.28
N VAL A 172 -3.71 6.50 -11.15
CA VAL A 172 -4.74 5.45 -11.09
C VAL A 172 -6.13 6.04 -10.86
N ARG A 173 -7.06 5.83 -11.80
CA ARG A 173 -8.40 6.42 -11.72
C ARG A 173 -9.34 5.74 -10.72
N GLN A 174 -9.60 4.44 -10.83
CA GLN A 174 -10.52 3.72 -9.93
C GLN A 174 -9.79 2.78 -8.97
N ALA A 175 -8.97 1.85 -9.47
CA ALA A 175 -8.25 0.91 -8.61
C ALA A 175 -6.94 0.44 -9.26
N LEU A 176 -5.87 0.34 -8.47
CA LEU A 176 -4.60 -0.24 -8.92
C LEU A 176 -4.77 -1.75 -9.04
N PHE A 177 -4.97 -2.44 -7.91
CA PHE A 177 -5.40 -3.82 -7.88
C PHE A 177 -6.91 -3.90 -7.71
N ARG A 178 -7.58 -4.56 -8.65
CA ARG A 178 -8.97 -4.98 -8.47
C ARG A 178 -9.05 -6.50 -8.45
N LEU A 179 -9.56 -7.04 -7.35
CA LEU A 179 -9.63 -8.48 -7.10
C LEU A 179 -11.06 -8.96 -7.36
N ASN A 180 -11.35 -9.45 -8.56
CA ASN A 180 -12.70 -9.90 -8.90
C ASN A 180 -13.00 -11.34 -8.41
N THR A 181 -12.05 -11.96 -7.73
CA THR A 181 -12.07 -13.37 -7.28
C THR A 181 -11.55 -13.50 -5.86
N VAL A 182 -11.70 -14.70 -5.28
CA VAL A 182 -11.33 -15.01 -3.90
C VAL A 182 -9.90 -15.57 -3.77
N GLY A 183 -9.37 -15.51 -2.55
CA GLY A 183 -8.15 -16.21 -2.13
C GLY A 183 -6.85 -15.61 -2.66
N ASN A 184 -6.88 -14.41 -3.22
CA ASN A 184 -5.67 -13.80 -3.77
C ASN A 184 -4.75 -13.29 -2.64
N LYS A 185 -3.47 -13.19 -2.97
CA LYS A 185 -2.41 -12.60 -2.15
C LYS A 185 -1.87 -11.37 -2.88
N VAL A 186 -1.83 -10.23 -2.19
CA VAL A 186 -1.25 -8.99 -2.71
C VAL A 186 -0.08 -8.58 -1.84
N LEU A 187 1.09 -8.38 -2.46
CA LEU A 187 2.26 -7.76 -1.85
C LEU A 187 2.63 -6.49 -2.60
N ILE A 188 2.74 -5.39 -1.87
CA ILE A 188 3.33 -4.14 -2.34
C ILE A 188 4.49 -3.84 -1.40
N ASP A 189 5.71 -3.92 -1.91
CA ASP A 189 6.94 -3.78 -1.12
C ASP A 189 7.88 -2.75 -1.72
N ASN A 190 8.36 -1.83 -0.90
CA ASN A 190 9.32 -0.80 -1.29
C ASN A 190 8.87 0.01 -2.53
N CYS A 191 7.58 0.30 -2.64
CA CYS A 191 7.00 0.99 -3.81
C CYS A 191 6.69 2.46 -3.52
N THR A 192 6.63 3.27 -4.57
CA THR A 192 5.97 4.57 -4.54
C THR A 192 4.69 4.50 -5.34
N ILE A 193 3.57 4.84 -4.72
CA ILE A 193 2.25 4.88 -5.35
C ILE A 193 1.68 6.26 -5.13
N ARG A 194 1.37 6.95 -6.22
CA ARG A 194 0.82 8.31 -6.14
C ARG A 194 -0.36 8.52 -7.06
N ASN A 195 -1.06 9.63 -6.83
CA ASN A 195 -2.09 10.17 -7.71
C ASN A 195 -3.16 9.12 -8.04
N THR A 196 -3.53 8.32 -7.03
CA THR A 196 -4.59 7.33 -7.12
C THR A 196 -5.92 8.04 -6.89
N ALA A 197 -6.37 8.74 -7.93
CA ALA A 197 -7.40 9.75 -7.82
C ALA A 197 -8.39 9.79 -8.98
N ASN A 198 -9.64 10.13 -8.66
CA ASN A 198 -10.62 10.57 -9.62
C ASN A 198 -11.28 11.85 -9.12
N SER A 199 -10.82 12.99 -9.64
CA SER A 199 -11.25 14.31 -9.19
C SER A 199 -12.74 14.57 -9.39
N THR A 200 -13.35 13.94 -10.39
CA THR A 200 -14.78 14.09 -10.72
C THR A 200 -15.69 13.13 -9.95
N SER A 201 -15.17 11.97 -9.57
CA SER A 201 -15.89 10.93 -8.83
C SER A 201 -15.04 10.44 -7.64
N PRO A 202 -15.02 11.21 -6.54
CA PRO A 202 -14.13 11.02 -5.40
C PRO A 202 -14.23 9.65 -4.70
N ASP A 203 -15.31 8.90 -4.89
CA ASP A 203 -15.44 7.52 -4.38
C ASP A 203 -14.71 6.51 -5.30
N ASN A 204 -13.53 6.87 -5.78
CA ASN A 204 -12.65 6.04 -6.61
C ASN A 204 -11.18 6.42 -6.30
N GLY A 205 -10.22 5.67 -6.80
CA GLY A 205 -8.80 5.87 -6.51
C GLY A 205 -8.37 5.03 -5.31
N ARG A 206 -8.45 3.71 -5.45
CA ARG A 206 -8.07 2.73 -4.42
C ARG A 206 -6.76 2.06 -4.80
N ILE A 207 -5.96 1.66 -3.83
CA ILE A 207 -4.80 0.80 -4.13
C ILE A 207 -5.29 -0.64 -4.32
N VAL A 208 -6.05 -1.18 -3.37
CA VAL A 208 -6.63 -2.52 -3.48
C VAL A 208 -8.15 -2.44 -3.31
N ASP A 209 -8.90 -2.95 -4.28
CA ASP A 209 -10.36 -3.12 -4.21
C ASP A 209 -10.69 -4.61 -4.26
N THR A 210 -11.09 -5.18 -3.11
CA THR A 210 -11.38 -6.62 -2.98
C THR A 210 -12.71 -7.02 -3.64
N ARG A 211 -13.55 -6.04 -3.98
CA ARG A 211 -14.87 -6.26 -4.60
C ARG A 211 -15.76 -7.24 -3.83
N ALA A 212 -15.70 -7.19 -2.50
CA ALA A 212 -16.44 -8.08 -1.61
C ALA A 212 -16.02 -9.56 -1.70
N ASN A 213 -14.86 -9.86 -2.30
CA ASN A 213 -14.29 -11.21 -2.34
C ASN A 213 -13.30 -11.41 -1.20
N ASN A 214 -13.39 -12.55 -0.52
CA ASN A 214 -12.46 -12.88 0.57
C ASN A 214 -11.04 -13.09 0.03
N GLN A 215 -10.04 -12.54 0.71
CA GLN A 215 -8.64 -12.64 0.29
C GLN A 215 -7.79 -13.40 1.30
N GLU A 216 -6.68 -13.96 0.81
CA GLU A 216 -5.74 -14.68 1.66
C GLU A 216 -4.81 -13.69 2.37
N SER A 217 -4.16 -12.79 1.61
CA SER A 217 -3.35 -11.75 2.21
C SER A 217 -3.34 -10.44 1.42
N ILE A 218 -3.24 -9.33 2.14
CA ILE A 218 -2.95 -8.01 1.58
C ILE A 218 -1.88 -7.37 2.46
N VAL A 219 -0.69 -7.17 1.90
CA VAL A 219 0.48 -6.64 2.60
C VAL A 219 1.02 -5.44 1.83
N ILE A 220 1.13 -4.30 2.52
CA ILE A 220 1.82 -3.11 2.01
C ILE A 220 2.95 -2.79 2.99
N ASN A 221 4.18 -2.87 2.51
CA ASN A 221 5.37 -2.71 3.32
C ASN A 221 6.33 -1.68 2.71
N ASN A 222 6.95 -0.88 3.59
CA ASN A 222 8.00 0.07 3.25
C ASN A 222 7.68 0.96 2.04
N SER A 223 6.43 1.39 1.88
CA SER A 223 5.98 2.10 0.67
C SER A 223 5.54 3.54 0.95
N TYR A 224 5.76 4.41 -0.04
CA TYR A 224 5.14 5.73 -0.09
C TYR A 224 3.80 5.63 -0.82
N VAL A 225 2.75 6.12 -0.17
CA VAL A 225 1.41 6.21 -0.75
C VAL A 225 0.88 7.61 -0.53
N TYR A 226 0.66 8.37 -1.59
CA TYR A 226 0.22 9.75 -1.42
C TYR A 226 -0.71 10.26 -2.51
N CYS A 227 -1.48 11.29 -2.16
CA CYS A 227 -2.47 11.92 -3.05
C CYS A 227 -3.48 10.90 -3.57
N GLN A 228 -4.25 10.32 -2.64
CA GLN A 228 -5.30 9.35 -2.93
C GLN A 228 -6.70 9.89 -2.61
N THR A 229 -7.65 9.77 -3.53
CA THR A 229 -9.02 10.22 -3.24
C THR A 229 -9.80 9.24 -2.36
N ASP A 230 -9.62 7.92 -2.43
CA ASP A 230 -10.45 6.97 -1.66
C ASP A 230 -9.64 6.22 -0.58
N ARG A 231 -9.80 4.89 -0.48
CA ARG A 231 -9.21 4.02 0.55
C ARG A 231 -7.95 3.31 0.06
N ILE A 232 -7.00 3.08 0.97
CA ILE A 232 -5.81 2.27 0.70
C ILE A 232 -6.26 0.87 0.30
N VAL A 233 -7.05 0.22 1.16
CA VAL A 233 -7.77 -1.02 0.86
C VAL A 233 -9.26 -0.80 1.03
N ARG A 234 -10.05 -1.19 0.04
CA ARG A 234 -11.50 -1.30 0.13
C ARG A 234 -11.86 -2.77 0.29
N PHE A 235 -12.38 -3.12 1.47
CA PHE A 235 -12.82 -4.48 1.78
C PHE A 235 -14.24 -4.75 1.30
N ASP A 236 -15.13 -3.76 1.29
CA ASP A 236 -16.50 -3.94 0.75
C ASP A 236 -17.24 -5.13 1.39
N ASN A 237 -17.09 -5.29 2.71
CA ASN A 237 -17.61 -6.42 3.48
C ASN A 237 -17.04 -7.80 3.06
N SER A 238 -15.80 -7.86 2.56
CA SER A 238 -15.03 -9.12 2.43
C SER A 238 -14.08 -9.33 3.60
N GLY A 239 -13.83 -10.58 3.97
CA GLY A 239 -12.74 -10.93 4.89
C GLY A 239 -11.39 -11.06 4.23
N THR A 240 -10.32 -10.77 4.98
CA THR A 240 -8.93 -11.04 4.58
C THR A 240 -8.25 -11.79 5.71
N ALA A 241 -7.66 -12.95 5.44
CA ALA A 241 -7.04 -13.74 6.51
C ALA A 241 -5.87 -12.98 7.15
N HIS A 242 -5.00 -12.39 6.32
CA HIS A 242 -3.81 -11.69 6.77
C HIS A 242 -3.73 -10.28 6.14
N TYR A 243 -3.85 -9.23 6.95
CA TYR A 243 -3.74 -7.84 6.51
C TYR A 243 -2.62 -7.08 7.24
N ALA A 244 -1.66 -6.54 6.48
CA ALA A 244 -0.57 -5.79 7.07
C ALA A 244 -0.28 -4.45 6.36
N LEU A 245 -0.11 -3.40 7.15
CA LEU A 245 0.49 -2.13 6.74
C LEU A 245 1.70 -1.88 7.64
N THR A 246 2.90 -2.05 7.12
CA THR A 246 4.13 -1.94 7.91
C THR A 246 5.12 -0.95 7.32
N ASN A 247 5.67 -0.06 8.15
CA ASN A 247 6.72 0.87 7.74
C ASN A 247 6.36 1.75 6.52
N ASN A 248 5.11 2.18 6.37
CA ASN A 248 4.68 3.00 5.23
C ASN A 248 4.54 4.47 5.60
N THR A 249 4.65 5.35 4.60
CA THR A 249 4.22 6.75 4.73
C THR A 249 2.99 6.96 3.85
N PHE A 250 1.86 7.21 4.50
CA PHE A 250 0.59 7.59 3.89
C PHE A 250 0.39 9.10 4.02
N PHE A 251 0.21 9.80 2.91
CA PHE A 251 0.07 11.25 2.90
C PHE A 251 -1.11 11.70 2.04
N ASN A 252 -2.06 12.45 2.62
CA ASN A 252 -3.28 12.90 1.95
C ASN A 252 -4.08 11.73 1.36
N ILE A 253 -4.71 10.97 2.27
CA ILE A 253 -5.59 9.84 1.94
C ILE A 253 -7.02 10.25 2.23
N GLY A 254 -7.91 10.17 1.24
CA GLY A 254 -9.27 10.70 1.39
C GLY A 254 -10.12 10.01 2.45
N ARG A 255 -10.11 8.68 2.53
CA ARG A 255 -10.95 7.92 3.47
C ARG A 255 -10.17 7.35 4.66
N HIS A 256 -10.95 6.93 5.66
CA HIS A 256 -10.48 6.22 6.86
C HIS A 256 -9.89 4.84 6.50
N ILE A 257 -9.31 4.17 7.49
CA ILE A 257 -8.80 2.81 7.36
C ILE A 257 -9.93 1.83 7.64
N GLU A 258 -10.48 1.24 6.58
CA GLU A 258 -11.49 0.18 6.65
C GLU A 258 -10.80 -1.14 6.96
N ILE A 259 -11.32 -1.91 7.93
CA ILE A 259 -10.82 -3.24 8.31
C ILE A 259 -12.03 -4.16 8.52
N ASN A 260 -12.63 -4.60 7.42
CA ASN A 260 -13.80 -5.47 7.50
C ASN A 260 -13.36 -6.93 7.52
N TYR A 261 -13.83 -7.67 8.52
CA TYR A 261 -13.75 -9.13 8.61
C TYR A 261 -12.32 -9.69 8.47
N ALA A 262 -11.31 -8.87 8.81
CA ALA A 262 -9.92 -9.29 8.81
C ALA A 262 -9.60 -10.11 10.06
N ILE A 263 -8.78 -11.14 9.91
CA ILE A 263 -8.48 -12.08 10.99
C ILE A 263 -7.20 -11.67 11.68
N ASP A 264 -6.05 -11.79 11.03
CA ASP A 264 -4.77 -11.33 11.58
C ASP A 264 -4.40 -9.99 10.95
N VAL A 265 -4.39 -8.94 11.77
CA VAL A 265 -4.09 -7.57 11.33
C VAL A 265 -2.89 -7.00 12.07
N LEU A 266 -1.92 -6.50 11.30
CA LEU A 266 -0.76 -5.78 11.81
C LEU A 266 -0.61 -4.42 11.11
N ILE A 267 -0.80 -3.34 11.86
CA ILE A 267 -0.57 -1.98 11.37
C ILE A 267 0.49 -1.34 12.27
N GLU A 268 1.74 -1.31 11.82
CA GLU A 268 2.83 -0.81 12.64
C GLU A 268 3.86 0.05 11.91
N ASN A 269 4.49 0.93 12.68
CA ASN A 269 5.59 1.77 12.22
C ASN A 269 5.23 2.64 11.01
N ASN A 270 3.96 3.05 10.86
CA ASN A 270 3.54 3.89 9.74
C ASN A 270 3.44 5.37 10.13
N ILE A 271 3.51 6.22 9.12
CA ILE A 271 3.09 7.62 9.19
C ILE A 271 1.77 7.75 8.44
N PHE A 272 0.75 8.32 9.09
CA PHE A 272 -0.54 8.68 8.52
C PHE A 272 -0.71 10.20 8.63
N ALA A 273 -0.30 10.92 7.59
CA ALA A 273 -0.47 12.36 7.46
C ALA A 273 -1.71 12.69 6.63
N ASP A 274 -2.64 13.47 7.18
CA ASP A 274 -3.86 13.89 6.49
C ASP A 274 -4.69 12.72 5.93
N CYS A 275 -4.89 11.67 6.73
CA CYS A 275 -5.68 10.51 6.35
C CYS A 275 -7.14 10.62 6.85
N GLY A 276 -8.11 10.39 5.97
CA GLY A 276 -9.52 10.31 6.34
C GLY A 276 -10.29 11.63 6.38
N TRP A 277 -9.87 12.66 5.64
CA TRP A 277 -10.57 13.96 5.63
C TRP A 277 -11.97 13.95 4.99
N LYS A 278 -12.39 12.87 4.31
CA LYS A 278 -13.73 12.75 3.71
C LYS A 278 -14.84 12.42 4.71
N LEU A 279 -16.06 12.81 4.33
CA LEU A 279 -17.29 12.40 5.01
C LEU A 279 -17.52 10.89 4.94
N THR A 280 -18.03 10.34 6.04
CA THR A 280 -18.47 8.95 6.15
C THR A 280 -19.68 8.88 7.08
N SER A 281 -20.35 7.73 7.13
CA SER A 281 -21.44 7.45 8.07
C SER A 281 -21.00 7.42 9.54
N SER A 282 -19.69 7.33 9.81
CA SER A 282 -19.10 7.24 11.15
C SER A 282 -18.12 8.41 11.37
N PRO A 283 -18.60 9.63 11.68
CA PRO A 283 -17.74 10.79 11.91
C PRO A 283 -16.69 10.52 13.01
N GLY A 284 -15.47 11.03 12.84
CA GLY A 284 -14.39 10.92 13.83
C GLY A 284 -13.69 9.55 13.92
N VAL A 285 -14.24 8.49 13.31
CA VAL A 285 -13.62 7.15 13.29
C VAL A 285 -12.54 7.06 12.21
N LEU A 286 -11.30 6.73 12.60
CA LEU A 286 -10.19 6.44 11.69
C LEU A 286 -10.03 4.93 11.48
N TRP A 287 -10.08 4.16 12.57
CA TRP A 287 -9.96 2.72 12.55
C TRP A 287 -11.37 2.12 12.48
N ASP A 288 -11.87 1.97 11.25
CA ASP A 288 -13.22 1.48 11.00
C ASP A 288 -13.19 -0.05 10.86
N VAL A 289 -13.21 -0.72 12.00
CA VAL A 289 -13.27 -2.19 12.06
C VAL A 289 -14.74 -2.62 11.97
N ALA A 290 -15.01 -3.61 11.14
CA ALA A 290 -16.27 -4.35 11.16
C ALA A 290 -15.98 -5.83 11.46
N MET A 291 -16.58 -6.37 12.51
CA MET A 291 -16.46 -7.80 12.82
C MET A 291 -17.40 -8.63 11.95
N ALA A 292 -16.92 -9.80 11.50
CA ALA A 292 -17.81 -10.75 10.86
C ALA A 292 -18.79 -11.29 11.90
N ASN A 293 -20.05 -11.52 11.54
CA ASN A 293 -20.90 -12.33 12.40
C ASN A 293 -20.34 -13.77 12.39
N GLU A 294 -20.45 -14.52 13.49
CA GLU A 294 -19.95 -15.91 13.54
C GLU A 294 -20.57 -16.80 12.44
N ALA A 295 -21.80 -16.48 12.01
CA ALA A 295 -22.46 -17.13 10.88
C ALA A 295 -21.82 -16.80 9.51
N ASN A 296 -21.08 -15.70 9.40
CA ASN A 296 -20.38 -15.25 8.19
C ASN A 296 -18.96 -15.83 8.12
N ASP A 297 -18.26 -15.92 9.25
CA ASP A 297 -16.92 -16.53 9.32
C ASP A 297 -16.62 -17.08 10.73
N PRO A 298 -16.44 -18.40 10.91
CA PRO A 298 -16.13 -19.00 12.20
C PRO A 298 -14.75 -18.59 12.76
N ARG A 299 -13.89 -17.98 11.93
CA ARG A 299 -12.57 -17.47 12.34
C ARG A 299 -12.67 -16.15 13.10
N VAL A 300 -13.84 -15.48 13.15
CA VAL A 300 -13.97 -14.18 13.84
C VAL A 300 -13.57 -14.22 15.32
N LYS A 301 -13.80 -15.35 16.00
CA LYS A 301 -13.37 -15.54 17.40
C LYS A 301 -11.85 -15.49 17.56
N ASN A 302 -11.11 -15.79 16.49
CA ASN A 302 -9.65 -15.75 16.43
C ASN A 302 -9.12 -14.42 15.87
N ALA A 303 -10.00 -13.52 15.41
CA ALA A 303 -9.57 -12.25 14.84
C ALA A 303 -8.81 -11.43 15.89
N LYS A 304 -7.63 -10.96 15.48
CA LYS A 304 -6.69 -10.21 16.29
C LYS A 304 -6.15 -9.03 15.49
N ILE A 305 -6.22 -7.86 16.09
CA ILE A 305 -5.77 -6.61 15.48
C ILE A 305 -4.71 -5.99 16.37
N ILE A 306 -3.54 -5.70 15.80
CA ILE A 306 -2.47 -4.95 16.47
C ILE A 306 -2.21 -3.69 15.66
N ILE A 307 -2.40 -2.53 16.30
CA ILE A 307 -2.07 -1.22 15.74
C ILE A 307 -1.09 -0.53 16.68
N ARG A 308 0.16 -0.36 16.25
CA ARG A 308 1.18 0.19 17.16
C ARG A 308 2.26 1.02 16.50
N ASN A 309 2.88 1.90 17.27
CA ASN A 309 4.05 2.66 16.84
C ASN A 309 3.79 3.49 15.55
N ASN A 310 2.55 3.96 15.36
CA ASN A 310 2.18 4.81 14.23
C ASN A 310 2.14 6.29 14.63
N ASN A 311 2.59 7.17 13.75
CA ASN A 311 2.36 8.60 13.87
C ASN A 311 1.14 9.00 13.02
N ILE A 312 0.09 9.49 13.68
CA ILE A 312 -1.16 9.89 13.04
C ILE A 312 -1.33 11.39 13.29
N PHE A 313 -1.23 12.20 12.26
CA PHE A 313 -1.34 13.65 12.39
C PHE A 313 -2.05 14.30 11.21
N TYR A 314 -2.46 15.54 11.45
CA TYR A 314 -3.10 16.38 10.46
C TYR A 314 -2.35 17.70 10.36
N GLU A 315 -2.11 18.13 9.12
CA GLU A 315 -1.48 19.40 8.86
C GLU A 315 -2.35 20.56 9.38
N PRO A 316 -1.74 21.64 9.92
CA PRO A 316 -2.50 22.82 10.35
C PRO A 316 -3.38 23.40 9.25
N THR A 317 -2.96 23.28 7.99
CA THR A 317 -3.73 23.72 6.82
C THR A 317 -5.08 23.01 6.73
N LEU A 318 -5.11 21.68 6.76
CA LEU A 318 -6.35 20.91 6.74
C LEU A 318 -7.19 21.22 7.98
N SER A 319 -6.57 21.20 9.15
CA SER A 319 -7.24 21.48 10.43
C SER A 319 -7.92 22.86 10.46
N ASN A 320 -7.28 23.88 9.88
CA ASN A 320 -7.84 25.22 9.77
C ASN A 320 -8.97 25.30 8.74
N MET A 321 -8.87 24.57 7.63
CA MET A 321 -9.96 24.51 6.64
C MET A 321 -11.23 23.91 7.25
N LEU A 322 -11.12 22.80 7.98
CA LEU A 322 -12.29 22.09 8.53
C LEU A 322 -13.09 22.91 9.56
N LYS A 323 -12.49 23.93 10.19
CA LYS A 323 -13.23 24.88 11.05
C LYS A 323 -14.39 25.58 10.33
N ASN A 324 -14.29 25.73 9.01
CA ASN A 324 -15.33 26.33 8.17
C ASN A 324 -16.37 25.31 7.66
N TYR A 325 -16.15 24.01 7.90
CA TYR A 325 -17.00 22.93 7.40
C TYR A 325 -17.35 21.95 8.53
N PRO A 326 -18.22 22.33 9.48
CA PRO A 326 -18.43 21.60 10.74
C PRO A 326 -18.96 20.16 10.59
N ASN A 327 -19.49 19.79 9.43
CA ASN A 327 -19.90 18.41 9.13
C ASN A 327 -18.71 17.47 8.90
N PHE A 328 -17.53 18.02 8.58
CA PHE A 328 -16.31 17.28 8.37
C PHE A 328 -15.48 17.30 9.66
N GLN A 329 -14.93 16.14 10.03
CA GLN A 329 -14.19 15.98 11.28
C GLN A 329 -12.88 15.26 11.03
N LEU A 330 -11.84 15.70 11.73
CA LEU A 330 -10.60 14.92 11.85
C LEU A 330 -10.91 13.59 12.53
N ARG A 331 -10.22 12.54 12.10
CA ARG A 331 -10.49 11.16 12.54
C ARG A 331 -9.33 10.62 13.36
N THR A 332 -9.65 10.15 14.55
CA THR A 332 -8.68 9.48 15.43
C THR A 332 -9.32 8.35 16.23
N GLY A 333 -10.64 8.23 16.19
CA GLY A 333 -11.40 7.28 16.99
C GLY A 333 -11.45 5.87 16.41
N LEU A 334 -11.94 4.97 17.26
CA LEU A 334 -12.25 3.57 16.97
C LEU A 334 -13.74 3.41 16.62
N SER A 335 -14.06 2.46 15.73
CA SER A 335 -15.44 2.02 15.54
C SER A 335 -15.98 1.28 16.78
N ALA A 336 -17.29 1.07 16.84
CA ALA A 336 -17.93 0.33 17.94
C ALA A 336 -17.40 -1.12 18.04
N ASP A 337 -17.17 -1.77 16.90
CA ASP A 337 -16.62 -3.13 16.87
C ASP A 337 -15.16 -3.17 17.31
N ALA A 338 -14.34 -2.18 16.93
CA ALA A 338 -12.97 -2.05 17.42
C ALA A 338 -12.94 -1.89 18.96
N ILE A 339 -13.83 -1.07 19.52
CA ILE A 339 -13.96 -0.90 20.98
C ILE A 339 -14.34 -2.23 21.65
N LYS A 340 -15.28 -2.97 21.07
CA LYS A 340 -15.67 -4.30 21.59
C LYS A 340 -14.50 -5.29 21.54
N MET A 341 -13.78 -5.37 20.43
CA MET A 341 -12.58 -6.22 20.32
C MET A 341 -11.49 -5.81 21.32
N LYS A 342 -11.34 -4.50 21.59
CA LYS A 342 -10.38 -3.99 22.58
C LYS A 342 -10.74 -4.47 23.99
N ASN A 343 -12.02 -4.41 24.37
CA ASN A 343 -12.49 -4.94 25.65
C ASN A 343 -12.33 -6.46 25.78
N ASP A 344 -12.41 -7.19 24.66
CA ASP A 344 -12.19 -8.64 24.59
C ASP A 344 -10.70 -9.03 24.58
N GLY A 345 -9.77 -8.07 24.56
CA GLY A 345 -8.32 -8.33 24.44
C GLY A 345 -7.86 -8.77 23.04
N ARG A 346 -8.71 -8.58 22.02
CA ARG A 346 -8.45 -8.95 20.61
C ARG A 346 -8.00 -7.77 19.74
N PHE A 347 -8.09 -6.55 20.24
CA PHE A 347 -7.57 -5.34 19.60
C PHE A 347 -6.56 -4.66 20.53
N ILE A 348 -5.31 -4.59 20.09
CA ILE A 348 -4.18 -4.01 20.81
C ILE A 348 -3.82 -2.68 20.13
N GLU A 349 -3.80 -1.61 20.92
CA GLU A 349 -3.43 -0.27 20.47
C GLU A 349 -2.35 0.28 21.39
N GLU A 350 -1.12 0.42 20.89
CA GLU A 350 0.04 0.72 21.72
C GLU A 350 0.97 1.70 21.03
N ASN A 351 1.53 2.66 21.77
CA ASN A 351 2.56 3.57 21.27
C ASN A 351 2.21 4.30 19.96
N ASN A 352 0.92 4.45 19.63
CA ASN A 352 0.48 5.36 18.58
C ASN A 352 0.50 6.78 19.13
N PHE A 353 0.97 7.73 18.35
CA PHE A 353 1.16 9.12 18.77
C PHE A 353 0.82 10.08 17.64
N SER A 354 0.81 11.38 17.97
CA SER A 354 0.59 12.46 17.02
C SER A 354 1.75 13.44 17.14
N GLU A 355 2.58 13.51 16.11
CA GLU A 355 3.67 14.46 15.94
C GLU A 355 3.57 15.02 14.52
N VAL A 356 3.24 16.30 14.37
CA VAL A 356 3.26 16.94 13.04
C VAL A 356 4.70 17.01 12.55
N LEU A 357 4.98 16.38 11.42
CA LEU A 357 6.31 16.33 10.84
C LEU A 357 6.50 17.43 9.79
N THR A 358 7.70 17.98 9.73
CA THR A 358 8.15 18.72 8.55
C THR A 358 8.96 17.78 7.68
N PHE A 359 8.48 17.51 6.47
CA PHE A 359 9.21 16.72 5.50
C PHE A 359 10.20 17.59 4.72
N ASP A 360 11.37 17.03 4.39
CA ASP A 360 12.39 17.68 3.56
C ASP A 360 11.87 17.97 2.15
N TYR A 361 11.09 17.04 1.60
CA TYR A 361 10.45 17.14 0.30
C TYR A 361 9.19 16.30 0.25
N ALA A 362 8.03 16.97 0.27
CA ALA A 362 6.69 16.38 0.22
C ALA A 362 5.80 17.09 -0.82
N PRO A 363 4.77 16.41 -1.34
CA PRO A 363 3.83 17.01 -2.29
C PRO A 363 3.04 18.16 -1.67
N PRO A 364 2.67 19.17 -2.47
CA PRO A 364 1.78 20.23 -2.00
C PRO A 364 0.40 19.66 -1.66
N LEU A 365 -0.21 20.18 -0.59
CA LEU A 365 -1.57 19.80 -0.21
C LEU A 365 -2.59 20.29 -1.25
N PRO A 366 -3.57 19.46 -1.67
CA PRO A 366 -4.54 19.83 -2.70
C PRO A 366 -5.69 20.69 -2.12
N THR A 367 -5.33 21.81 -1.52
CA THR A 367 -6.25 22.69 -0.78
C THR A 367 -7.43 23.18 -1.62
N ALA A 368 -7.21 23.48 -2.91
CA ALA A 368 -8.27 23.88 -3.83
C ALA A 368 -9.30 22.75 -4.05
N TYR A 369 -8.82 21.51 -4.18
CA TYR A 369 -9.69 20.34 -4.31
C TYR A 369 -10.46 20.05 -3.02
N TRP A 370 -9.77 20.06 -1.87
CA TRP A 370 -10.41 19.90 -0.57
C TRP A 370 -11.53 20.92 -0.37
N LYS A 371 -11.26 22.20 -0.68
CA LYS A 371 -12.25 23.26 -0.57
C LYS A 371 -13.49 22.95 -1.43
N LEU A 372 -13.31 22.59 -2.70
CA LEU A 372 -14.43 22.22 -3.57
C LEU A 372 -15.20 21.02 -2.98
N PHE A 373 -14.51 20.00 -2.48
CA PHE A 373 -15.15 18.80 -1.91
C PHE A 373 -16.00 19.16 -0.70
N PHE A 374 -15.49 20.04 0.16
CA PHE A 374 -16.20 20.50 1.34
C PHE A 374 -17.38 21.41 1.00
N ASP A 375 -17.23 22.35 0.05
CA ASP A 375 -18.30 23.21 -0.46
C ASP A 375 -19.45 22.39 -1.08
N LYS A 376 -19.13 21.24 -1.68
CA LYS A 376 -20.10 20.28 -2.24
C LYS A 376 -20.71 19.32 -1.22
N GLY A 377 -20.39 19.48 0.07
CA GLY A 377 -20.89 18.60 1.13
C GLY A 377 -20.45 17.15 0.99
N GLY A 378 -19.30 16.90 0.35
CA GLY A 378 -18.73 15.56 0.15
C GLY A 378 -19.47 14.71 -0.89
N SER A 379 -20.10 15.35 -1.87
CA SER A 379 -20.76 14.68 -3.00
C SER A 379 -19.89 13.63 -3.68
N SER A 380 -20.51 12.52 -4.09
CA SER A 380 -19.89 11.45 -4.91
C SER A 380 -19.64 11.88 -6.36
N SER A 381 -20.18 13.04 -6.77
CA SER A 381 -19.93 13.71 -8.03
C SER A 381 -19.53 15.16 -7.80
N MET A 382 -18.34 15.53 -8.28
CA MET A 382 -17.75 16.85 -8.06
C MET A 382 -18.07 17.87 -9.15
N GLY A 383 -18.64 17.41 -10.28
CA GLY A 383 -18.79 18.24 -11.48
C GLY A 383 -17.43 18.51 -12.13
N ASP A 384 -17.21 19.73 -12.63
CA ASP A 384 -15.92 20.12 -13.20
C ASP A 384 -14.87 20.33 -12.11
N ALA A 385 -14.13 19.26 -11.83
CA ALA A 385 -12.92 19.26 -11.01
C ALA A 385 -11.68 18.89 -11.85
N SER A 386 -11.80 18.94 -13.18
CA SER A 386 -10.76 18.49 -14.11
C SER A 386 -9.51 19.37 -14.08
N GLY A 387 -9.68 20.66 -13.78
CA GLY A 387 -8.60 21.64 -13.61
C GLY A 387 -8.10 21.81 -12.18
N LEU A 388 -8.65 21.08 -11.20
CA LEU A 388 -8.17 21.15 -9.82
C LEU A 388 -7.14 20.05 -9.60
N PRO A 389 -5.84 20.37 -9.49
CA PRO A 389 -4.84 19.36 -9.23
C PRO A 389 -5.14 18.72 -7.86
N PHE A 390 -5.59 17.48 -7.89
CA PHE A 390 -5.55 16.62 -6.71
C PHE A 390 -4.12 16.11 -6.45
N ALA A 391 -3.30 16.20 -7.48
CA ALA A 391 -1.93 15.79 -7.58
C ALA A 391 -1.15 16.87 -8.34
N VAL A 392 0.02 17.25 -7.84
CA VAL A 392 1.01 18.03 -8.59
C VAL A 392 2.29 17.22 -8.52
N ASP A 393 2.88 16.95 -9.68
CA ASP A 393 4.17 16.26 -9.77
C ASP A 393 5.30 17.18 -9.26
N GLU A 394 6.43 16.58 -8.91
CA GLU A 394 7.59 17.21 -8.26
C GLU A 394 8.08 18.49 -8.94
N ASP A 395 7.91 18.59 -10.26
CA ASP A 395 8.32 19.71 -11.11
C ASP A 395 7.16 20.36 -11.88
N GLY A 396 5.91 19.98 -11.56
CA GLY A 396 4.71 20.41 -12.29
C GLY A 396 4.61 19.87 -13.72
N LYS A 397 5.42 18.87 -14.10
CA LYS A 397 5.33 18.17 -15.37
C LYS A 397 4.91 16.73 -15.15
N GLU A 398 4.12 16.22 -16.08
CA GLU A 398 3.67 14.84 -16.05
C GLU A 398 4.85 13.86 -16.21
N GLY A 399 4.91 12.87 -15.32
CA GLY A 399 5.85 11.75 -15.38
C GLY A 399 6.81 11.68 -14.19
N ILE A 400 7.77 10.75 -14.26
CA ILE A 400 8.77 10.56 -13.21
C ILE A 400 10.18 10.82 -13.73
N VAL A 401 10.98 11.49 -12.91
CA VAL A 401 12.44 11.47 -13.02
C VAL A 401 12.98 10.73 -11.81
N PHE A 402 13.55 9.55 -12.03
CA PHE A 402 14.05 8.71 -10.95
C PHE A 402 15.13 9.46 -10.14
N GLY A 403 15.10 9.30 -8.82
CA GLY A 403 15.97 10.03 -7.89
C GLY A 403 15.58 11.50 -7.64
N LYS A 404 14.49 11.99 -8.25
CA LYS A 404 13.94 13.34 -8.02
C LYS A 404 12.50 13.31 -7.48
N THR A 405 12.09 12.19 -6.91
CA THR A 405 10.75 12.00 -6.36
C THR A 405 10.65 12.56 -4.94
N TYR A 406 9.45 12.78 -4.42
CA TYR A 406 9.26 13.10 -3.00
C TYR A 406 9.90 12.06 -2.08
N THR A 407 10.54 12.51 -1.01
CA THR A 407 11.38 11.67 -0.14
C THR A 407 10.82 11.52 1.28
N PHE A 408 9.86 12.35 1.69
CA PHE A 408 9.22 12.31 3.02
C PHE A 408 10.20 12.10 4.19
N ASN A 409 11.46 12.51 4.07
CA ASN A 409 12.38 12.41 5.19
C ASN A 409 12.04 13.52 6.17
N TYR A 410 12.27 13.25 7.44
CA TYR A 410 11.97 14.18 8.52
C TYR A 410 13.14 14.20 9.50
N PRO A 411 13.25 15.24 10.35
CA PRO A 411 14.41 15.43 11.23
C PRO A 411 14.65 14.25 12.18
N ALA A 412 15.92 13.92 12.39
CA ALA A 412 16.35 12.78 13.23
C ALA A 412 16.09 12.96 14.73
N ASN A 413 15.71 14.16 15.19
CA ASN A 413 15.38 14.47 16.57
C ASN A 413 13.87 14.36 16.90
N THR A 414 13.07 13.87 15.95
CA THR A 414 11.63 13.64 16.13
C THR A 414 11.36 12.36 16.92
N ILE A 415 10.17 12.25 17.52
CA ILE A 415 9.69 10.99 18.11
C ILE A 415 9.66 9.91 17.03
N SER A 416 9.18 10.28 15.84
CA SER A 416 9.11 9.41 14.65
C SER A 416 10.48 8.86 14.20
N ALA A 417 11.61 9.44 14.62
CA ALA A 417 12.94 8.96 14.24
C ALA A 417 13.41 7.74 15.07
N ILE A 418 12.77 7.48 16.22
CA ILE A 418 13.16 6.40 17.16
C ILE A 418 11.98 5.50 17.57
N ALA A 419 10.78 5.80 17.08
CA ALA A 419 9.56 5.14 17.52
C ALA A 419 9.31 3.76 16.92
N SER A 420 10.13 3.25 16.00
CA SER A 420 9.89 1.92 15.41
C SER A 420 9.97 0.81 16.46
N THR A 421 9.19 -0.26 16.26
CA THR A 421 9.31 -1.51 17.04
C THR A 421 10.72 -2.13 16.99
N THR A 422 11.53 -1.73 16.02
CA THR A 422 12.94 -2.12 15.87
C THR A 422 13.95 -1.07 16.35
N GLY A 423 13.49 0.02 16.99
CA GLY A 423 14.36 1.07 17.56
C GLY A 423 14.89 2.11 16.57
N GLY A 424 14.32 2.17 15.36
CA GLY A 424 14.68 3.12 14.30
C GLY A 424 13.53 4.04 13.87
N PRO A 425 13.65 4.69 12.69
CA PRO A 425 12.60 5.54 12.15
C PRO A 425 11.38 4.73 11.72
N ILE A 426 10.19 5.32 11.90
CA ILE A 426 8.93 4.84 11.32
C ILE A 426 8.70 5.46 9.93
N GLY A 427 7.67 5.01 9.23
CA GLY A 427 7.43 5.41 7.84
C GLY A 427 8.39 4.75 6.87
N ALA A 428 8.13 4.95 5.58
CA ALA A 428 8.88 4.29 4.53
C ALA A 428 10.27 4.91 4.34
N ARG A 429 11.23 4.03 4.08
CA ARG A 429 12.62 4.35 3.76
C ARG A 429 12.98 3.58 2.50
N LEU A 430 12.67 4.18 1.35
CA LEU A 430 12.99 3.57 0.07
C LEU A 430 14.50 3.48 -0.10
N LYS A 431 14.95 2.32 -0.58
CA LYS A 431 16.38 2.03 -0.86
C LYS A 431 16.70 2.22 -2.32
#